data_AF-A0A0B1RP15-F1
#
_entry.id   AF-A0A0B1RP15-F1
#
_cell.length_a   1.000
_cell.length_b   1.000
_cell.length_c   1.000
_cell.angle_alpha   90.00
_cell.angle_beta   90.00
_cell.angle_gamma   90.00
#
_symmetry.space_group_name_H-M   'P 1'
#
loop_
_entity.id
_entity.type
_entity.pdbx_description
1 polymer ?
#
loop_
_entity_poly.entity_id
_entity_poly.type
_entity_poly.pdbx_seq_one_letter_code
_entity_poly.pdbx_strand_id
1 'polypeptide(L)'
;MASKEYFVPSEEVMTSIVLPTIVFCIGMVVAMLVGINKCKQWELDKIVEMRRTRRVVQRITARLREKNFKTIQNARNMRKRAAAAKAAAEKKMKTEVAPPVYSSQQQAV
;
A
#
# COMPACT_ATOMS: atom_id res chain seq x y z
N MET A 1 -60.06 -34.20 44.00
CA MET A 1 -58.80 -33.41 44.04
C MET A 1 -57.75 -34.21 43.30
N ALA A 2 -57.30 -33.74 42.14
CA ALA A 2 -56.28 -34.43 41.36
C ALA A 2 -54.92 -34.19 42.02
N SER A 3 -54.38 -35.23 42.67
CA SER A 3 -53.01 -35.26 43.14
C SER A 3 -52.08 -35.11 41.95
N LYS A 4 -51.41 -33.96 41.83
CA LYS A 4 -50.27 -33.79 40.94
C LYS A 4 -49.17 -34.72 41.43
N GLU A 5 -49.06 -35.89 40.81
CA GLU A 5 -47.90 -36.76 40.98
C GLU A 5 -46.69 -36.03 40.40
N TYR A 6 -45.90 -35.42 41.28
CA TYR A 6 -44.56 -35.00 40.93
C TYR A 6 -43.74 -36.27 40.81
N PHE A 7 -43.49 -36.71 39.58
CA PHE A 7 -42.50 -37.74 39.27
C PHE A 7 -41.13 -37.16 39.64
N VAL A 8 -40.69 -37.43 40.87
CA VAL A 8 -39.36 -37.04 41.35
C VAL A 8 -38.36 -37.96 40.64
N PRO A 9 -37.47 -37.44 39.78
CA PRO A 9 -36.39 -38.25 39.23
C PRO A 9 -35.53 -38.76 40.38
N SER A 10 -35.14 -40.04 40.34
CA SER A 10 -34.24 -40.64 41.32
C SER A 10 -33.05 -39.71 41.59
N GLU A 11 -32.69 -39.48 42.87
CA GLU A 11 -31.64 -38.51 43.25
C GLU A 11 -30.31 -38.75 42.52
N GLU A 12 -30.03 -40.02 42.19
CA GLU A 12 -28.90 -40.47 41.39
C GLU A 12 -28.88 -39.84 39.99
N VAL A 13 -30.03 -39.71 39.32
CA VAL A 13 -30.15 -39.07 38.00
C VAL A 13 -29.91 -37.56 38.11
N MET A 14 -30.44 -36.93 39.17
CA MET A 14 -30.27 -35.49 39.40
C MET A 14 -28.80 -35.13 39.65
N THR A 15 -28.10 -35.92 40.45
CA THR A 15 -26.70 -35.68 40.84
C THR A 15 -25.70 -36.12 39.79
N SER A 16 -25.93 -37.26 39.12
CA SER A 16 -24.97 -37.84 38.17
C SER A 16 -25.08 -37.27 36.76
N ILE A 17 -26.27 -36.82 36.36
CA ILE A 17 -26.56 -36.48 34.96
C ILE A 17 -26.97 -35.02 34.84
N VAL A 18 -27.94 -34.57 35.63
CA VAL A 18 -28.52 -33.23 35.46
C VAL A 18 -27.57 -32.13 35.97
N LEU A 19 -26.97 -32.30 37.14
CA LEU A 19 -26.03 -31.31 37.69
C LEU A 19 -24.79 -31.08 36.80
N PRO A 20 -24.08 -32.12 36.32
CA PRO A 20 -22.93 -31.95 35.44
C PRO A 20 -23.29 -31.33 34.09
N THR A 21 -24.45 -31.68 33.53
CA THR A 21 -24.91 -31.11 32.25
C THR A 21 -25.27 -29.63 32.38
N ILE A 22 -25.86 -29.20 33.49
CA ILE A 22 -26.10 -27.76 33.76
C ILE A 22 -24.78 -27.00 33.83
N VAL A 23 -23.78 -27.51 34.57
CA VAL A 23 -22.45 -26.87 34.66
C VAL A 23 -21.78 -26.78 33.29
N PHE A 24 -21.88 -27.84 32.49
CA PHE A 24 -21.35 -27.87 31.13
C PHE A 24 -22.04 -26.85 30.21
N CYS A 25 -23.36 -26.72 30.28
CA CYS A 25 -24.12 -25.73 29.53
C CYS A 25 -23.70 -24.29 29.91
N ILE A 26 -23.49 -24.01 31.19
CA ILE A 26 -22.97 -22.71 31.63
C ILE A 26 -21.57 -22.46 31.05
N GLY A 27 -20.69 -23.46 31.11
CA GLY A 27 -19.34 -23.38 30.53
C GLY A 27 -19.35 -23.10 29.02
N MET A 28 -20.22 -23.78 28.27
CA MET A 28 -20.39 -23.54 26.83
C MET A 28 -20.85 -22.11 26.52
N VAL A 29 -21.82 -21.59 27.26
CA VAL A 29 -22.33 -20.22 27.05
C VAL A 29 -21.23 -19.19 27.31
N VAL A 30 -20.45 -19.35 28.39
CA VAL A 30 -19.31 -18.47 28.68
C VAL A 30 -18.26 -18.56 27.58
N ALA A 31 -17.94 -19.76 27.10
CA ALA A 31 -17.00 -19.96 25.99
C ALA A 31 -17.49 -19.30 24.69
N MET A 32 -18.78 -19.40 24.36
CA MET A 32 -19.37 -18.73 23.20
C MET A 32 -19.30 -17.21 23.30
N LEU A 33 -19.63 -16.63 24.46
CA LEU A 33 -19.55 -15.17 24.68
C LEU A 33 -18.12 -14.66 24.52
N VAL A 34 -17.14 -15.36 25.10
CA VAL A 34 -15.72 -15.04 24.93
C VAL A 34 -15.28 -15.21 23.48
N GLY A 35 -15.73 -16.27 22.81
CA GLY A 35 -15.44 -16.55 21.40
C GLY A 35 -15.92 -15.42 20.48
N ILE A 36 -17.17 -14.99 20.62
CA ILE A 36 -17.73 -13.87 19.84
C ILE A 36 -16.94 -12.58 20.09
N ASN A 37 -16.64 -12.28 21.35
CA ASN A 37 -15.87 -11.07 21.69
C ASN A 37 -14.45 -11.11 21.13
N LYS A 38 -13.79 -12.27 21.14
CA LYS A 38 -12.47 -12.46 20.52
C LYS A 38 -12.52 -12.32 19.00
N CYS A 39 -13.49 -12.97 18.35
CA CYS A 39 -13.65 -12.87 16.90
C CYS A 39 -13.91 -11.42 16.47
N LYS A 40 -14.72 -10.68 17.24
CA LYS A 40 -14.99 -9.26 16.99
C LYS A 40 -13.77 -8.36 17.17
N GLN A 41 -12.97 -8.61 18.21
CA GLN A 41 -11.70 -7.89 18.40
C GLN A 41 -10.72 -8.18 17.25
N TRP A 42 -10.64 -9.43 16.80
CA TRP A 42 -9.76 -9.83 15.71
C TRP A 42 -10.14 -9.16 14.37
N GLU A 43 -11.43 -9.05 14.07
CA GLU A 43 -11.90 -8.35 12.87
C GLU A 43 -11.56 -6.85 12.90
N LEU A 44 -11.75 -6.21 14.06
CA LEU A 44 -11.41 -4.80 14.25
C LEU A 44 -9.90 -4.55 14.13
N ASP A 45 -9.07 -5.43 14.72
CA ASP A 45 -7.62 -5.31 14.68
C ASP A 45 -7.09 -5.47 13.24
N LYS A 46 -7.61 -6.45 12.50
CA LYS A 46 -7.28 -6.66 11.08
C LYS A 46 -7.63 -5.44 10.22
N ILE A 47 -8.76 -4.78 10.46
CA ILE A 47 -9.16 -3.56 9.75
C ILE A 47 -8.21 -2.40 10.07
N VAL A 48 -7.83 -2.24 11.34
CA VAL A 48 -6.91 -1.18 11.77
C VAL A 48 -5.54 -1.38 11.14
N GLU A 49 -5.02 -2.61 11.15
CA GLU A 49 -3.75 -2.96 10.54
C GLU A 49 -3.77 -2.75 9.02
N MET A 50 -4.81 -3.24 8.33
CA MET A 50 -5.00 -3.00 6.89
C MET A 50 -5.05 -1.51 6.54
N ARG A 51 -5.72 -0.69 7.35
CA ARG A 51 -5.77 0.77 7.14
C ARG A 51 -4.40 1.42 7.35
N ARG A 52 -3.65 1.03 8.40
CA ARG A 52 -2.31 1.56 8.66
C ARG A 52 -1.35 1.22 7.52
N THR A 53 -1.30 -0.04 7.11
CA THR A 53 -0.47 -0.50 6.00
C THR A 53 -0.83 0.21 4.70
N ARG A 54 -2.13 0.34 4.39
CA ARG A 54 -2.59 1.03 3.18
C ARG A 54 -2.14 2.49 3.14
N ARG A 55 -2.25 3.23 4.25
CA ARG A 55 -1.80 4.64 4.31
C ARG A 55 -0.27 4.79 4.20
N VAL A 56 0.49 3.84 4.75
CA VAL A 56 1.96 3.86 4.64
C VAL A 56 2.38 3.57 3.19
N VAL A 57 1.82 2.52 2.59
CA VAL A 57 2.08 2.16 1.18
C VAL A 57 1.73 3.32 0.25
N GLN A 58 0.55 3.92 0.40
CA GLN A 58 0.15 5.09 -0.41
C GLN A 58 1.15 6.25 -0.30
N ARG A 59 1.62 6.56 0.92
CA ARG A 59 2.64 7.60 1.14
C ARG A 59 3.96 7.27 0.46
N ILE A 60 4.41 6.02 0.56
CA ILE A 60 5.66 5.56 -0.08
C ILE A 60 5.52 5.61 -1.60
N THR A 61 4.43 5.10 -2.16
CA THR A 61 4.17 5.12 -3.61
C THR A 61 4.09 6.55 -4.15
N ALA A 62 3.46 7.48 -3.43
CA ALA A 62 3.40 8.88 -3.84
C ALA A 62 4.80 9.52 -3.89
N ARG A 63 5.60 9.35 -2.83
CA ARG A 63 6.99 9.83 -2.79
C ARG A 63 7.84 9.22 -3.88
N LEU A 64 7.64 7.93 -4.18
CA LEU A 64 8.37 7.24 -5.23
C LEU A 64 7.99 7.76 -6.62
N ARG A 65 6.69 8.02 -6.87
CA ARG A 65 6.23 8.66 -8.12
C ARG A 65 6.83 10.04 -8.31
N GLU A 66 6.85 10.86 -7.25
CA GLU A 66 7.44 12.20 -7.30
C GLU A 66 8.95 12.15 -7.61
N LYS A 67 9.70 11.27 -6.95
CA LYS A 67 11.12 11.03 -7.24
C LYS A 67 11.34 10.58 -8.67
N ASN A 68 10.55 9.62 -9.17
CA ASN A 68 10.64 9.14 -10.54
C ASN A 68 10.38 10.26 -11.55
N PHE A 69 9.35 11.07 -11.33
CA PHE A 69 9.03 12.20 -12.20
C PHE A 69 10.17 13.23 -12.24
N LYS A 70 10.73 13.58 -11.08
CA LYS A 70 11.87 14.49 -10.97
C LYS A 70 13.11 13.94 -11.69
N THR A 71 13.41 12.66 -11.53
CA THR A 71 14.53 12.01 -12.24
C THR A 71 14.34 12.04 -13.75
N ILE A 72 13.14 11.71 -14.23
CA ILE A 72 12.81 11.76 -15.66
C ILE A 72 12.93 13.19 -16.20
N GLN A 73 12.42 14.19 -15.48
CA GLN A 73 12.50 15.59 -15.88
C GLN A 73 13.95 16.08 -15.95
N ASN A 74 14.78 15.73 -14.95
CA ASN A 74 16.20 16.03 -14.94
C ASN A 74 16.92 15.38 -16.13
N ALA A 75 16.65 14.11 -16.40
CA ALA A 75 17.24 13.40 -17.55
C ALA A 75 16.84 14.06 -18.88
N ARG A 76 15.57 14.47 -19.04
CA ARG A 76 15.10 15.21 -20.22
C ARG A 76 15.79 16.56 -20.35
N ASN A 77 15.95 17.30 -19.26
CA ASN A 77 16.62 18.59 -19.25
C ASN A 77 18.10 18.45 -19.61
N MET A 78 18.80 17.42 -19.11
CA MET A 78 20.17 17.13 -19.50
C MET A 78 20.28 16.80 -21.00
N ARG A 79 19.39 15.97 -21.54
CA ARG A 79 19.36 15.67 -22.98
C ARG A 79 19.11 16.91 -23.82
N LYS A 80 18.17 17.78 -23.41
CA LYS A 80 17.91 19.07 -24.08
C LYS A 80 19.14 19.97 -24.05
N ARG A 81 19.83 20.08 -22.90
CA ARG A 81 21.06 20.88 -22.77
C ARG A 81 22.20 20.31 -23.63
N ALA A 82 22.36 18.99 -23.68
CA ALA A 82 23.37 18.35 -24.53
C ALA A 82 23.08 18.57 -26.03
N ALA A 83 21.81 18.48 -26.46
CA ALA A 83 21.42 18.78 -27.83
C ALA A 83 21.65 20.26 -28.19
N ALA A 84 21.31 21.19 -27.28
CA ALA A 84 21.57 22.61 -27.45
C ALA A 84 23.08 22.93 -27.52
N ALA A 85 23.90 22.26 -26.70
CA ALA A 85 25.35 22.40 -26.73
C ALA A 85 25.95 21.88 -28.05
N LYS A 86 25.47 20.75 -28.56
CA LYS A 86 25.87 20.23 -29.89
C LYS A 86 25.50 21.20 -31.02
N ALA A 87 24.26 21.71 -31.02
CA ALA A 87 23.83 22.70 -32.01
C ALA A 87 24.61 24.02 -31.92
N ALA A 88 24.98 24.46 -30.71
CA ALA A 88 25.81 25.64 -30.51
C ALA A 88 27.26 25.43 -30.99
N ALA A 89 27.83 24.24 -30.77
CA ALA A 89 29.15 23.86 -31.28
C ALA A 89 29.16 23.81 -32.82
N GLU A 90 28.14 23.20 -33.44
CA GLU A 90 27.99 23.18 -34.90
C GLU A 90 27.83 24.58 -35.49
N LYS A 91 27.07 25.46 -34.83
CA LYS A 91 26.96 26.87 -35.26
C LYS A 91 28.31 27.59 -35.19
N LYS A 92 29.06 27.44 -34.10
CA LYS A 92 30.41 28.03 -33.99
C LYS A 92 31.36 27.53 -35.08
N MET A 93 31.34 26.23 -35.37
CA MET A 93 32.17 25.63 -36.42
C MET A 93 31.81 26.14 -37.82
N LYS A 94 30.54 26.46 -38.08
CA LYS A 94 30.11 27.07 -39.36
C LYS A 94 30.51 28.54 -39.50
N THR A 95 30.60 29.29 -38.40
CA THR A 95 31.03 30.69 -38.43
C THR A 95 32.56 30.86 -38.56
N GLU A 96 33.34 29.82 -38.27
CA GLU A 96 34.81 29.82 -38.40
C GLU A 96 35.31 29.48 -39.81
N VAL A 97 34.43 29.12 -40.75
CA VAL A 97 34.80 29.03 -42.17
C VAL A 97 34.93 30.46 -42.70
N ALA A 98 36.15 30.99 -42.69
CA ALA A 98 36.48 32.31 -43.21
C ALA A 98 35.91 32.48 -44.64
N PRO A 99 35.31 33.66 -44.96
CA PRO A 99 34.75 33.88 -46.28
C PRO A 99 35.85 33.75 -47.35
N PRO A 100 35.52 33.21 -48.55
CA PRO A 100 36.51 33.01 -49.60
C PRO A 100 37.16 34.35 -49.95
N VAL A 101 38.49 34.42 -49.81
CA VAL A 101 39.28 35.58 -50.20
C VAL A 101 39.39 35.55 -51.72
N TYR A 102 38.59 36.37 -52.41
CA TYR A 102 38.78 36.62 -53.83
C TYR A 102 40.03 37.49 -54.01
N SER A 103 41.11 36.90 -54.54
CA SER A 103 42.32 37.64 -54.91
C SER A 103 42.07 38.44 -56.20
N SER A 104 42.05 39.76 -56.08
CA SER A 104 42.08 40.69 -57.20
C SER A 104 43.49 40.80 -57.76
N GLN A 105 43.89 39.85 -58.61
CA GLN A 105 45.12 39.99 -59.39
C GLN A 105 44.84 39.72 -60.87
N GLN A 106 44.20 40.68 -61.52
CA GLN A 106 44.30 40.82 -62.97
C GLN A 106 44.06 42.27 -63.37
N GLN A 107 45.15 43.05 -63.46
CA GLN A 107 45.41 44.10 -64.45
C GLN A 107 46.54 45.00 -63.94
N ALA A 108 47.73 44.79 -64.47
CA ALA A 108 48.68 45.88 -64.70
C ALA A 108 48.97 45.84 -66.20
N VAL A 109 48.53 46.90 -66.88
CA VAL A 109 48.87 47.24 -68.27
C VAL A 109 50.21 47.95 -68.27
#